data_AF-A0A940N5E8-F1
#
_entry.id   AF-A0A940N5E8-F1
#
_cell.length_a   1.000
_cell.length_b   1.000
_cell.length_c   1.000
_cell.angle_alpha   90.00
_cell.angle_beta   90.00
_cell.angle_gamma   90.00
#
_symmetry.space_group_name_H-M   'P 1'
#
loop_
_entity.id
_entity.type
_entity.pdbx_description
1 polymer ?
#
loop_
_entity_poly.entity_id
_entity_poly.type
_entity_poly.pdbx_seq_one_letter_code
_entity_poly.pdbx_strand_id
1 'polypeptide(L)'
;MAKPKSHTLFHFTSNLDILKSILSTGLQPRYAVEDLSWLTGKAKLVAYPMICFCDIPLGRIENHVDSYGSYGIGMSKEWAIRNQLNPVIYLSDQSLLRDKVENLFTYVKEHTSPSEDEAKAARWDVLRLLQYVKPLEGTMMLKGAEVHAEFYQESEWRYVLQKKEIDHLLWGPFDDPTVRNAANETTKGHELKFNPDDIRYLFVAKDADIPPLVDFINTELDDFKAGEMKILLSRIVSLESLAHDL
;
A
#
# COMPACT_ATOMS: atom_id res chain seq x y z
N MET A 1 7.25 -22.07 -17.90
CA MET A 1 6.49 -22.12 -16.64
C MET A 1 5.87 -20.75 -16.40
N ALA A 2 4.59 -20.68 -16.03
CA ALA A 2 3.98 -19.43 -15.60
C ALA A 2 4.70 -18.91 -14.35
N LYS A 3 5.09 -17.62 -14.34
CA LYS A 3 5.71 -17.02 -13.16
C LYS A 3 4.58 -16.67 -12.17
N PRO A 4 4.64 -17.13 -10.91
CA PRO A 4 3.55 -16.94 -9.95
C PRO A 4 3.41 -15.50 -9.44
N LYS A 5 4.39 -14.63 -9.72
CA LYS A 5 4.50 -13.26 -9.24
C LYS A 5 4.73 -12.29 -10.38
N SER A 6 4.16 -11.09 -10.26
CA SER A 6 4.36 -10.01 -11.22
C SER A 6 5.75 -9.39 -11.09
N HIS A 7 6.28 -8.85 -12.19
CA HIS A 7 7.45 -7.95 -12.17
C HIS A 7 7.04 -6.49 -11.93
N THR A 8 5.75 -6.24 -11.75
CA THR A 8 5.14 -4.93 -11.49
C THR A 8 4.41 -4.97 -10.15
N LEU A 9 4.47 -3.86 -9.41
CA LEU A 9 3.69 -3.63 -8.21
C LEU A 9 2.49 -2.74 -8.52
N PHE A 10 1.29 -3.17 -8.20
CA PHE A 10 0.06 -2.46 -8.53
C PHE A 10 -0.51 -1.73 -7.32
N HIS A 11 -0.93 -0.48 -7.50
CA HIS A 11 -1.67 0.29 -6.52
C HIS A 11 -3.01 0.71 -7.15
N PHE A 12 -4.10 0.29 -6.55
CA PHE A 12 -5.46 0.56 -7.02
C PHE A 12 -6.14 1.66 -6.20
N THR A 13 -7.06 2.35 -6.86
CA THR A 13 -7.84 3.45 -6.31
C THR A 13 -9.27 3.44 -6.86
N SER A 14 -10.16 4.14 -6.18
CA SER A 14 -11.61 4.07 -6.41
C SER A 14 -12.11 4.82 -7.64
N ASN A 15 -11.37 5.84 -8.12
CA ASN A 15 -11.83 6.67 -9.23
C ASN A 15 -10.67 7.28 -10.04
N LEU A 16 -11.02 7.79 -11.22
CA LEU A 16 -10.10 8.42 -12.17
C LEU A 16 -9.43 9.68 -11.60
N ASP A 17 -10.15 10.48 -10.79
CA ASP A 17 -9.62 11.74 -10.24
C ASP A 17 -8.46 11.48 -9.27
N ILE A 18 -8.52 10.41 -8.47
CA ILE A 18 -7.41 10.02 -7.61
C ILE A 18 -6.22 9.55 -8.46
N LEU A 19 -6.45 8.80 -9.55
CA LEU A 19 -5.36 8.41 -10.46
C LEU A 19 -4.68 9.63 -11.09
N LYS A 20 -5.47 10.62 -11.55
CA LYS A 20 -4.97 11.90 -12.05
C LYS A 20 -4.16 12.65 -10.98
N SER A 21 -4.68 12.72 -9.76
CA SER A 21 -3.94 13.30 -8.63
C SER A 21 -2.62 12.58 -8.39
N ILE A 22 -2.60 11.24 -8.38
CA ILE A 22 -1.37 10.45 -8.22
C ILE A 22 -0.35 10.80 -9.30
N LEU A 23 -0.79 10.93 -10.56
CA LEU A 23 0.09 11.27 -11.68
C LEU A 23 0.69 12.67 -11.57
N SER A 24 -0.06 13.65 -11.05
CA SER A 24 0.41 15.03 -10.88
C SER A 24 1.25 15.23 -9.63
N THR A 25 0.79 14.68 -8.49
CA THR A 25 1.39 14.96 -7.18
C THR A 25 2.25 13.82 -6.65
N GLY A 26 2.21 12.63 -7.22
CA GLY A 26 2.79 11.42 -6.64
C GLY A 26 1.84 10.71 -5.68
N LEU A 27 2.29 9.58 -5.13
CA LEU A 27 1.47 8.76 -4.24
C LEU A 27 1.55 9.25 -2.80
N GLN A 28 0.45 9.75 -2.24
CA GLN A 28 0.39 10.20 -0.85
C GLN A 28 0.31 9.00 0.12
N PRO A 29 1.20 8.88 1.12
CA PRO A 29 1.04 7.93 2.22
C PRO A 29 -0.25 8.22 3.00
N ARG A 30 -1.04 7.19 3.29
CA ARG A 30 -2.25 7.31 4.11
C ARG A 30 -2.12 6.43 5.35
N TYR A 31 -2.70 6.88 6.45
CA TYR A 31 -2.78 6.09 7.67
C TYR A 31 -3.71 4.90 7.46
N ALA A 32 -3.09 3.74 7.23
CA ALA A 32 -3.76 2.47 7.07
C ALA A 32 -3.79 1.73 8.40
N VAL A 33 -4.96 1.21 8.74
CA VAL A 33 -5.23 0.56 10.03
C VAL A 33 -4.84 -0.91 9.93
N GLU A 34 -4.03 -1.35 10.88
CA GLU A 34 -3.61 -2.74 11.04
C GLU A 34 -4.12 -3.24 12.39
N ASP A 35 -4.67 -4.45 12.41
CA ASP A 35 -5.01 -5.13 13.65
C ASP A 35 -3.79 -5.92 14.14
N LEU A 36 -3.36 -5.68 15.38
CA LEU A 36 -2.31 -6.44 16.06
C LEU A 36 -2.87 -7.43 17.10
N SER A 37 -4.18 -7.65 17.13
CA SER A 37 -4.82 -8.59 18.05
C SER A 37 -4.38 -10.03 17.80
N TRP A 38 -4.19 -10.41 16.54
CA TRP A 38 -3.70 -11.73 16.13
C TRP A 38 -2.32 -12.06 16.70
N LEU A 39 -1.49 -11.04 16.97
CA LEU A 39 -0.17 -11.20 17.57
C LEU A 39 -0.20 -11.06 19.09
N THR A 40 -1.01 -10.13 19.63
CA THR A 40 -0.91 -9.72 21.03
C THR A 40 -2.02 -10.27 21.92
N GLY A 41 -3.02 -10.95 21.35
CA GLY A 41 -4.21 -11.45 22.04
C GLY A 41 -5.12 -10.36 22.61
N LYS A 42 -4.85 -9.07 22.33
CA LYS A 42 -5.64 -7.93 22.80
C LYS A 42 -5.99 -7.05 21.60
N ALA A 43 -7.24 -6.58 21.55
CA ALA A 43 -7.69 -5.65 20.52
C ALA A 43 -6.77 -4.41 20.50
N LYS A 44 -5.99 -4.29 19.44
CA LYS A 44 -5.00 -3.23 19.27
C LYS A 44 -4.97 -2.86 17.79
N LEU A 45 -5.82 -1.91 17.44
CA LEU A 45 -5.73 -1.23 16.16
C LEU A 45 -4.63 -0.19 16.23
N VAL A 46 -3.76 -0.21 15.22
CA VAL A 46 -2.71 0.78 15.01
C VAL A 46 -2.81 1.32 13.60
N ALA A 47 -2.37 2.54 13.39
CA ALA A 47 -2.30 3.09 12.03
C ALA A 47 -0.88 3.53 11.68
N TYR A 48 -0.45 3.17 10.47
CA TYR A 48 0.86 3.52 9.90
C TYR A 48 0.67 4.37 8.63
N PRO A 49 1.47 5.44 8.42
CA PRO A 49 1.40 6.25 7.21
C PRO A 49 2.09 5.53 6.05
N MET A 50 1.33 4.77 5.26
CA MET A 50 1.88 3.86 4.27
C MET A 50 1.18 3.93 2.91
N ILE A 51 1.82 3.35 1.90
CA ILE A 51 1.29 3.10 0.57
C ILE A 51 1.45 1.61 0.30
N CYS A 52 0.35 0.94 0.03
CA CYS A 52 0.32 -0.49 -0.21
C CYS A 52 0.23 -0.77 -1.71
N PHE A 53 0.96 -1.78 -2.14
CA PHE A 53 0.93 -2.32 -3.49
C PHE A 53 0.75 -3.83 -3.44
N CYS A 54 0.31 -4.45 -4.53
CA CYS A 54 0.26 -5.89 -4.69
C CYS A 54 1.12 -6.35 -5.87
N ASP A 55 1.79 -7.51 -5.76
CA ASP A 55 2.56 -8.11 -6.87
C ASP A 55 1.85 -9.31 -7.53
N ILE A 56 0.52 -9.25 -7.54
CA ILE A 56 -0.39 -10.25 -8.11
C ILE A 56 -0.28 -10.24 -9.65
N PRO A 57 -0.17 -11.41 -10.33
CA PRO A 57 -0.21 -11.48 -11.78
C PRO A 57 -1.51 -10.90 -12.36
N LEU A 58 -1.45 -10.28 -13.56
CA LEU A 58 -2.62 -9.66 -14.20
C LEU A 58 -3.84 -10.61 -14.32
N GLY A 59 -3.62 -11.90 -14.60
CA GLY A 59 -4.70 -12.89 -14.66
C GLY A 59 -5.39 -13.22 -13.33
N ARG A 60 -4.97 -12.60 -12.22
CA ARG A 60 -5.63 -12.71 -10.91
C ARG A 60 -6.07 -11.34 -10.38
N ILE A 61 -6.08 -10.31 -11.23
CA ILE A 61 -6.33 -8.93 -10.81
C ILE A 61 -7.80 -8.67 -10.50
N GLU A 62 -8.73 -9.42 -11.11
CA GLU A 62 -10.18 -9.24 -10.93
C GLU A 62 -10.61 -9.30 -9.46
N ASN A 63 -10.14 -10.32 -8.72
CA ASN A 63 -10.41 -10.46 -7.28
C ASN A 63 -9.95 -9.25 -6.45
N HIS A 64 -8.93 -8.52 -6.94
CA HIS A 64 -8.38 -7.35 -6.27
C HIS A 64 -9.13 -6.06 -6.65
N VAL A 65 -9.57 -5.94 -7.91
CA VAL A 65 -10.35 -4.79 -8.40
C VAL A 65 -11.64 -4.60 -7.60
N ASP A 66 -12.34 -5.68 -7.27
CA ASP A 66 -13.60 -5.63 -6.50
C ASP A 66 -13.43 -5.01 -5.10
N SER A 67 -12.26 -5.22 -4.51
CA SER A 67 -11.93 -4.80 -3.15
C SER A 67 -11.33 -3.39 -3.10
N TYR A 68 -10.44 -3.04 -4.04
CA TYR A 68 -9.61 -1.83 -3.94
C TYR A 68 -9.91 -0.76 -5.00
N GLY A 69 -10.64 -1.09 -6.06
CA GLY A 69 -11.11 -0.15 -7.08
C GLY A 69 -10.61 -0.46 -8.50
N SER A 70 -11.22 0.22 -9.48
CA SER A 70 -11.07 -0.07 -10.91
C SER A 70 -10.13 0.90 -11.63
N TYR A 71 -9.35 1.69 -10.89
CA TYR A 71 -8.33 2.58 -11.44
C TYR A 71 -7.02 2.30 -10.73
N GLY A 72 -5.88 2.44 -11.40
CA GLY A 72 -4.63 2.10 -10.74
C GLY A 72 -3.37 2.43 -11.50
N ILE A 73 -2.25 2.28 -10.81
CA ILE A 73 -0.91 2.49 -11.35
C ILE A 73 -0.07 1.25 -11.08
N GLY A 74 0.60 0.74 -12.11
CA GLY A 74 1.58 -0.32 -11.99
C GLY A 74 2.98 0.27 -12.00
N MET A 75 3.80 -0.03 -10.99
CA MET A 75 5.16 0.47 -10.84
C MET A 75 6.20 -0.62 -11.05
N SER A 76 7.37 -0.26 -11.57
CA SER A 76 8.49 -1.18 -11.70
C SER A 76 9.02 -1.64 -10.32
N LYS A 77 9.47 -2.89 -10.22
CA LYS A 77 10.12 -3.38 -8.99
C LYS A 77 11.43 -2.65 -8.70
N GLU A 78 12.13 -2.20 -9.73
CA GLU A 78 13.35 -1.39 -9.59
C GLU A 78 13.05 -0.06 -8.89
N TRP A 79 11.98 0.64 -9.30
CA TRP A 79 11.52 1.84 -8.60
C TRP A 79 11.13 1.55 -7.15
N ALA A 80 10.41 0.45 -6.92
CA ALA A 80 9.96 0.07 -5.59
C ALA A 80 11.15 -0.15 -4.63
N ILE A 81 12.13 -0.93 -5.05
CA ILE A 81 13.34 -1.22 -4.26
C ILE A 81 14.15 0.05 -4.01
N ARG A 82 14.33 0.90 -5.03
CA ARG A 82 15.01 2.20 -4.88
C ARG A 82 14.31 3.11 -3.85
N ASN A 83 13.00 2.99 -3.73
CA ASN A 83 12.18 3.73 -2.75
C ASN A 83 11.98 2.98 -1.43
N GLN A 84 12.73 1.91 -1.18
CA GLN A 84 12.72 1.12 0.07
C GLN A 84 11.37 0.44 0.36
N LEU A 85 10.58 0.14 -0.67
CA LEU A 85 9.42 -0.72 -0.52
C LEU A 85 9.89 -2.15 -0.19
N ASN A 86 9.14 -2.82 0.68
CA ASN A 86 9.42 -4.20 1.05
C ASN A 86 8.14 -5.05 0.99
N PRO A 87 8.23 -6.33 0.55
CA PRO A 87 7.11 -7.26 0.68
C PRO A 87 6.76 -7.50 2.15
N VAL A 88 5.48 -7.72 2.42
CA VAL A 88 5.01 -8.13 3.74
C VAL A 88 5.48 -9.55 4.06
N ILE A 89 5.87 -9.77 5.31
CA ILE A 89 6.20 -11.07 5.88
C ILE A 89 4.91 -11.64 6.47
N TYR A 90 4.41 -12.71 5.85
CA TYR A 90 3.24 -13.41 6.34
C TYR A 90 3.63 -14.48 7.34
N LEU A 91 2.92 -14.51 8.47
CA LEU A 91 3.13 -15.48 9.54
C LEU A 91 1.95 -16.42 9.62
N SER A 92 2.22 -17.73 9.65
CA SER A 92 1.22 -18.71 10.03
C SER A 92 1.08 -18.80 11.54
N ASP A 93 -0.13 -19.10 12.01
CA ASP A 93 -0.55 -19.05 13.43
C ASP A 93 0.30 -19.90 14.38
N GLN A 94 0.92 -20.97 13.88
CA GLN A 94 1.72 -21.91 14.68
C GLN A 94 3.20 -21.90 14.26
N SER A 95 3.64 -20.89 13.51
CA SER A 95 5.04 -20.80 13.12
C SER A 95 5.93 -20.38 14.29
N LEU A 96 7.12 -20.98 14.37
CA LEU A 96 8.17 -20.53 15.29
C LEU A 96 8.47 -19.04 15.12
N LEU A 97 8.37 -18.51 13.90
CA LEU A 97 8.61 -17.10 13.61
C LEU A 97 7.56 -16.21 14.28
N ARG A 98 6.26 -16.58 14.23
CA ARG A 98 5.21 -15.89 14.99
C ARG A 98 5.53 -15.84 16.47
N ASP A 99 5.90 -16.98 17.06
CA ASP A 99 6.25 -17.03 18.48
C ASP A 99 7.43 -16.11 18.81
N LYS A 100 8.45 -16.03 17.95
CA LYS A 100 9.59 -15.12 18.20
C LYS A 100 9.21 -13.65 18.07
N VAL A 101 8.36 -13.30 17.11
CA VAL A 101 7.85 -11.93 16.96
C VAL A 101 6.99 -11.53 18.16
N GLU A 102 6.11 -12.42 18.63
CA GLU A 102 5.26 -12.20 19.81
C GLU A 102 6.09 -12.05 21.09
N ASN A 103 7.07 -12.94 21.29
CA ASN A 103 7.98 -12.88 22.44
C ASN A 103 8.80 -11.59 22.45
N LEU A 104 9.34 -11.19 21.29
CA LEU A 104 10.11 -9.95 21.18
C LEU A 104 9.24 -8.73 21.49
N PHE A 105 8.03 -8.67 20.92
CA PHE A 105 7.07 -7.60 21.20
C PHE A 105 6.72 -7.52 22.69
N THR A 106 6.43 -8.65 23.32
CA THR A 106 6.10 -8.72 24.75
C THR A 106 7.28 -8.29 25.60
N TYR A 107 8.47 -8.80 25.30
CA TYR A 107 9.70 -8.46 26.02
C TYR A 107 9.96 -6.95 25.99
N VAL A 108 9.99 -6.33 24.80
CA VAL A 108 10.26 -4.89 24.71
C VAL A 108 9.16 -4.10 25.39
N LYS A 109 7.88 -4.48 25.24
CA LYS A 109 6.77 -3.78 25.88
C LYS A 109 6.87 -3.78 27.41
N GLU A 110 7.30 -4.88 28.01
CA GLU A 110 7.35 -5.07 29.47
C GLU A 110 8.65 -4.60 30.11
N HIS A 111 9.77 -4.62 29.37
CA HIS A 111 11.10 -4.40 29.94
C HIS A 111 11.79 -3.13 29.43
N THR A 112 11.22 -2.38 28.49
CA THR A 112 11.81 -1.08 28.09
C THR A 112 11.37 0.03 29.03
N SER A 113 12.33 0.55 29.79
CA SER A 113 12.11 1.72 30.63
C SER A 113 11.80 2.95 29.76
N PRO A 114 10.73 3.71 30.04
CA PRO A 114 10.46 4.98 29.38
C PRO A 114 11.50 6.07 29.67
N SER A 115 12.45 5.85 30.58
CA SER A 115 13.50 6.82 30.90
C SER A 115 14.81 6.59 30.12
N GLU A 116 14.95 5.45 29.43
CA GLU A 116 16.19 5.06 28.73
C GLU A 116 16.00 5.16 27.22
N ASP A 117 16.83 5.96 26.55
CA ASP A 117 16.64 6.26 25.13
C ASP A 117 16.92 5.05 24.23
N GLU A 118 17.90 4.22 24.58
CA GLU A 118 18.17 2.96 23.86
C GLU A 118 17.01 1.97 23.99
N ALA A 119 16.41 1.87 25.17
CA ALA A 119 15.25 1.02 25.41
C ALA A 119 14.03 1.50 24.59
N LYS A 120 13.79 2.82 24.52
CA LYS A 120 12.76 3.39 23.64
C LYS A 120 13.03 3.07 22.18
N ALA A 121 14.28 3.22 21.73
CA ALA A 121 14.66 2.94 20.34
C ALA A 121 14.36 1.48 19.96
N ALA A 122 14.76 0.53 20.81
CA ALA A 122 14.47 -0.90 20.60
C ALA A 122 12.97 -1.18 20.51
N ARG A 123 12.15 -0.55 21.37
CA ARG A 123 10.69 -0.67 21.30
C ARG A 123 10.13 -0.12 19.99
N TRP A 124 10.63 1.02 19.53
CA TRP A 124 10.22 1.61 18.25
C TRP A 124 10.62 0.76 17.06
N ASP A 125 11.79 0.14 17.09
CA ASP A 125 12.24 -0.75 16.02
C ASP A 125 11.37 -1.99 15.91
N VAL A 126 10.91 -2.55 17.04
CA VAL A 126 9.93 -3.65 17.00
C VAL A 126 8.60 -3.19 16.39
N LEU A 127 8.09 -2.01 16.76
CA LEU A 127 6.84 -1.48 16.18
C LEU A 127 6.96 -1.19 14.68
N ARG A 128 8.13 -0.74 14.22
CA ARG A 128 8.48 -0.56 12.80
C ARG A 128 8.61 -1.87 12.06
N LEU A 129 9.08 -2.94 12.71
CA LEU A 129 9.09 -4.26 12.09
C LEU A 129 7.67 -4.77 11.87
N LEU A 130 6.78 -4.60 12.86
CA LEU A 130 5.39 -5.07 12.79
C LEU A 130 4.59 -4.45 11.63
N GLN A 131 4.94 -3.26 11.15
CA GLN A 131 4.30 -2.67 9.98
C GLN A 131 4.51 -3.48 8.70
N TYR A 132 5.46 -4.43 8.66
CA TYR A 132 5.72 -5.32 7.53
C TYR A 132 5.30 -6.75 7.82
N VAL A 133 4.52 -6.99 8.86
CA VAL A 133 4.12 -8.33 9.28
C VAL A 133 2.60 -8.44 9.31
N LYS A 134 2.07 -9.49 8.69
CA LYS A 134 0.65 -9.83 8.71
C LYS A 134 0.44 -11.32 9.00
N PRO A 135 -0.73 -11.73 9.53
CA PRO A 135 -1.11 -13.13 9.53
C PRO A 135 -1.44 -13.58 8.10
N LEU A 136 -1.54 -14.90 7.87
CA LEU A 136 -1.96 -15.43 6.56
C LEU A 136 -3.39 -15.03 6.18
N GLU A 137 -4.28 -14.97 7.17
CA GLU A 137 -5.69 -14.63 7.04
C GLU A 137 -6.16 -13.88 8.28
N GLY A 138 -7.29 -13.21 8.20
CA GLY A 138 -7.88 -12.52 9.33
C GLY A 138 -9.10 -11.71 8.93
N THR A 139 -9.53 -10.86 9.84
CA THR A 139 -10.71 -10.03 9.67
C THR A 139 -10.31 -8.60 9.32
N MET A 140 -10.99 -8.00 8.34
CA MET A 140 -10.80 -6.59 7.98
C MET A 140 -12.14 -5.90 7.70
N MET A 141 -12.13 -4.57 7.77
CA MET A 141 -13.29 -3.76 7.38
C MET A 141 -13.19 -3.37 5.90
N LEU A 142 -14.13 -3.86 5.09
CA LEU A 142 -14.24 -3.51 3.68
C LEU A 142 -15.59 -2.83 3.42
N LYS A 143 -15.57 -1.59 2.93
CA LYS A 143 -16.79 -0.79 2.60
C LYS A 143 -17.82 -0.74 3.75
N GLY A 144 -17.35 -0.73 5.00
CA GLY A 144 -18.19 -0.68 6.20
C GLY A 144 -18.72 -2.03 6.70
N ALA A 145 -18.35 -3.14 6.05
CA ALA A 145 -18.66 -4.49 6.49
C ALA A 145 -17.40 -5.21 6.98
N GLU A 146 -17.55 -6.03 8.01
CA GLU A 146 -16.51 -6.94 8.47
C GLU A 146 -16.43 -8.15 7.53
N VAL A 147 -15.26 -8.41 6.97
CA VAL A 147 -15.02 -9.51 6.03
C VAL A 147 -13.80 -10.32 6.46
N HIS A 148 -13.87 -11.64 6.26
CA HIS A 148 -12.71 -12.52 6.39
C HIS A 148 -11.90 -12.47 5.09
N ALA A 149 -10.59 -12.26 5.20
CA ALA A 149 -9.69 -12.08 4.06
C ALA A 149 -8.45 -12.98 4.20
N GLU A 150 -8.06 -13.61 3.10
CA GLU A 150 -6.80 -14.36 2.97
C GLU A 150 -5.68 -13.40 2.54
N PHE A 151 -5.10 -12.67 3.50
CA PHE A 151 -4.06 -11.66 3.24
C PHE A 151 -2.87 -12.20 2.45
N TYR A 152 -2.55 -13.49 2.57
CA TYR A 152 -1.46 -14.11 1.82
C TYR A 152 -1.62 -13.99 0.29
N GLN A 153 -2.87 -13.96 -0.21
CA GLN A 153 -3.15 -13.80 -1.64
C GLN A 153 -2.87 -12.37 -2.13
N GLU A 154 -2.96 -11.36 -1.25
CA GLU A 154 -2.72 -9.95 -1.59
C GLU A 154 -1.29 -9.73 -2.08
N SER A 155 -0.34 -10.57 -1.65
CA SER A 155 1.05 -10.45 -2.06
C SER A 155 1.59 -9.02 -1.88
N GLU A 156 1.22 -8.43 -0.75
CA GLU A 156 1.39 -7.02 -0.45
C GLU A 156 2.86 -6.59 -0.34
N TRP A 157 3.14 -5.38 -0.84
CA TRP A 157 4.35 -4.60 -0.65
C TRP A 157 3.99 -3.27 -0.02
N ARG A 158 4.82 -2.78 0.91
CA ARG A 158 4.58 -1.54 1.64
C ARG A 158 5.71 -0.56 1.42
N TYR A 159 5.35 0.69 1.13
CA TYR A 159 6.16 1.86 1.46
C TYR A 159 5.62 2.44 2.76
N VAL A 160 6.49 2.79 3.71
CA VAL A 160 6.06 3.46 4.94
C VAL A 160 6.84 4.76 5.12
N LEU A 161 6.11 5.84 5.36
CA LEU A 161 6.69 7.17 5.53
C LEU A 161 7.48 7.25 6.84
N GLN A 162 8.74 7.63 6.73
CA GLN A 162 9.65 7.82 7.87
C GLN A 162 10.19 9.25 7.88
N LYS A 163 9.36 10.18 8.36
CA LYS A 163 9.69 11.60 8.54
C LYS A 163 9.62 11.95 10.02
N LYS A 164 10.53 12.81 10.49
CA LYS A 164 10.63 13.12 11.93
C LYS A 164 9.43 13.93 12.42
N GLU A 165 8.84 14.70 11.52
CA GLU A 165 7.68 15.56 11.69
C GLU A 165 6.34 14.82 11.55
N ILE A 166 6.36 13.54 11.17
CA ILE A 166 5.16 12.71 11.01
C ILE A 166 5.12 11.64 12.09
N ASP A 167 3.97 11.51 12.73
CA ASP A 167 3.72 10.43 13.68
C ASP A 167 3.74 9.09 12.96
N HIS A 168 4.81 8.32 13.18
CA HIS A 168 5.00 7.06 12.48
C HIS A 168 3.98 5.97 12.84
N LEU A 169 3.42 6.06 14.04
CA LEU A 169 2.45 5.11 14.58
C LEU A 169 1.41 5.86 15.38
N LEU A 170 0.15 5.64 15.06
CA LEU A 170 -0.94 6.18 15.84
C LEU A 170 -1.75 5.09 16.53
N TRP A 171 -2.15 5.39 17.76
CA TRP A 171 -3.07 4.59 18.56
C TRP A 171 -4.37 5.37 18.69
N GLY A 172 -5.50 4.79 18.30
CA GLY A 172 -6.78 5.50 18.39
C GLY A 172 -7.92 4.83 17.62
N PRO A 173 -9.13 5.40 17.71
CA PRO A 173 -10.30 4.95 16.98
C PRO A 173 -10.19 5.38 15.51
N PHE A 174 -9.31 4.72 14.74
CA PHE A 174 -9.14 4.96 13.30
C PHE A 174 -10.27 4.37 12.45
N ASP A 175 -11.24 3.73 13.10
CA ASP A 175 -12.56 3.44 12.56
C ASP A 175 -13.38 4.73 12.31
N ASP A 176 -13.12 5.83 13.03
CA ASP A 176 -13.71 7.14 12.74
C ASP A 176 -13.06 7.79 11.50
N PRO A 177 -13.82 8.02 10.40
CA PRO A 177 -13.30 8.68 9.21
C PRO A 177 -12.74 10.08 9.48
N THR A 178 -13.26 10.80 10.47
CA THR A 178 -12.84 12.17 10.83
C THR A 178 -11.42 12.16 11.38
N VAL A 179 -11.15 11.26 12.32
CA VAL A 179 -9.82 11.05 12.92
C VAL A 179 -8.83 10.63 11.84
N ARG A 180 -9.22 9.65 11.01
CA ARG A 180 -8.38 9.16 9.92
C ARG A 180 -8.09 10.23 8.86
N ASN A 181 -9.08 11.05 8.50
CA ASN A 181 -8.89 12.12 7.53
C ASN A 181 -7.96 13.21 8.08
N ALA A 182 -8.16 13.63 9.33
CA ALA A 182 -7.26 14.59 9.98
C ALA A 182 -5.82 14.07 10.05
N ALA A 183 -5.62 12.78 10.35
CA ALA A 183 -4.29 12.17 10.32
C ALA A 183 -3.69 12.18 8.90
N ASN A 184 -4.47 11.82 7.88
CA ASN A 184 -4.03 11.83 6.48
C ASN A 184 -3.65 13.22 5.97
N GLU A 185 -4.24 14.30 6.49
CA GLU A 185 -3.85 15.66 6.10
C GLU A 185 -2.38 15.96 6.46
N THR A 186 -1.86 15.34 7.53
CA THR A 186 -0.46 15.55 7.96
C THR A 186 0.56 14.97 6.98
N THR A 187 0.18 14.01 6.13
CA THR A 187 1.09 13.39 5.16
C THR A 187 1.14 14.10 3.81
N LYS A 188 0.32 15.14 3.60
CA LYS A 188 0.38 15.97 2.39
C LYS A 188 1.74 16.64 2.26
N GLY A 189 2.28 16.70 1.04
CA GLY A 189 3.64 17.19 0.77
C GLY A 189 4.74 16.13 0.97
N HIS A 190 4.36 14.91 1.40
CA HIS A 190 5.27 13.77 1.51
C HIS A 190 4.93 12.67 0.49
N GLU A 191 4.43 13.05 -0.67
CA GLU A 191 4.09 12.09 -1.72
C GLU A 191 5.34 11.37 -2.22
N LEU A 192 5.22 10.07 -2.41
CA LEU A 192 6.23 9.24 -3.02
C LEU A 192 6.26 9.54 -4.53
N LYS A 193 7.34 10.18 -4.96
CA LYS A 193 7.52 10.63 -6.35
C LYS A 193 8.02 9.49 -7.25
N PHE A 194 7.72 9.63 -8.53
CA PHE A 194 8.13 8.73 -9.59
C PHE A 194 8.24 9.50 -10.91
N ASN A 195 8.91 8.89 -11.87
CA ASN A 195 9.00 9.40 -13.23
C ASN A 195 8.14 8.53 -14.18
N PRO A 196 7.78 9.03 -15.37
CA PRO A 196 7.00 8.25 -16.34
C PRO A 196 7.63 6.90 -16.73
N ASP A 197 8.95 6.79 -16.73
CA ASP A 197 9.68 5.56 -17.06
C ASP A 197 9.50 4.46 -16.00
N ASP A 198 9.23 4.83 -14.75
CA ASP A 198 8.97 3.92 -13.62
C ASP A 198 7.61 3.22 -13.73
N ILE A 199 6.65 3.83 -14.42
CA ILE A 199 5.26 3.36 -14.57
C ILE A 199 5.21 2.23 -15.59
N ARG A 200 4.67 1.08 -15.28
CA ARG A 200 4.47 -0.04 -16.23
C ARG A 200 3.05 -0.11 -16.77
N TYR A 201 2.06 0.32 -15.99
CA TYR A 201 0.64 0.30 -16.36
C TYR A 201 -0.10 1.48 -15.76
N LEU A 202 -1.11 1.95 -16.49
CA LEU A 202 -2.17 2.81 -15.97
C LEU A 202 -3.50 2.10 -16.22
N PHE A 203 -4.21 1.75 -15.15
CA PHE A 203 -5.50 1.07 -15.24
C PHE A 203 -6.64 2.07 -15.17
N VAL A 204 -7.60 1.93 -16.08
CA VAL A 204 -8.89 2.60 -16.02
C VAL A 204 -10.00 1.56 -16.02
N ALA A 205 -11.19 1.94 -15.55
CA ALA A 205 -12.29 0.99 -15.45
C ALA A 205 -12.77 0.52 -16.83
N LYS A 206 -12.96 1.48 -17.75
CA LYS A 206 -13.54 1.25 -19.09
C LYS A 206 -12.76 1.96 -20.18
N ASP A 207 -12.95 1.55 -21.43
CA ASP A 207 -12.33 2.22 -22.58
C ASP A 207 -12.72 3.70 -22.67
N ALA A 208 -13.95 4.04 -22.25
CA ALA A 208 -14.46 5.40 -22.22
C ALA A 208 -13.66 6.34 -21.28
N ASP A 209 -12.91 5.80 -20.32
CA ASP A 209 -12.07 6.57 -19.40
C ASP A 209 -10.66 6.85 -19.96
N ILE A 210 -10.29 6.22 -21.08
CA ILE A 210 -8.98 6.41 -21.71
C ILE A 210 -8.83 7.83 -22.25
N PRO A 211 -9.74 8.39 -23.08
CA PRO A 211 -9.56 9.74 -23.62
C PRO A 211 -9.42 10.82 -22.52
N PRO A 212 -10.27 10.86 -21.47
CA PRO A 212 -10.10 11.82 -20.38
C PRO A 212 -8.78 11.70 -19.60
N LEU A 213 -8.16 10.51 -19.57
CA LEU A 213 -6.84 10.32 -18.97
C LEU A 213 -5.73 10.79 -19.91
N VAL A 214 -5.83 10.49 -21.21
CA VAL A 214 -4.90 10.95 -22.24
C VAL A 214 -4.87 12.48 -22.30
N ASP A 215 -6.03 13.13 -22.29
CA ASP A 215 -6.14 14.59 -22.33
C ASP A 215 -5.48 15.22 -21.11
N PHE A 216 -5.71 14.64 -19.92
CA PHE A 216 -5.05 15.06 -18.69
C PHE A 216 -3.52 14.92 -18.79
N ILE A 217 -3.03 13.76 -19.22
CA ILE A 217 -1.58 13.50 -19.34
C ILE A 217 -0.92 14.50 -20.31
N ASN A 218 -1.56 14.80 -21.44
CA ASN A 218 -1.01 15.74 -22.41
C ASN A 218 -1.05 17.21 -21.94
N THR A 219 -1.99 17.56 -21.07
CA THR A 219 -2.20 18.95 -20.62
C THR A 219 -1.44 19.27 -19.33
N GLU A 220 -1.40 18.32 -18.39
CA GLU A 220 -0.93 18.56 -17.01
C GLU A 220 0.46 17.96 -16.73
N LEU A 221 1.01 17.15 -17.64
CA LEU A 221 2.34 16.53 -17.51
C LEU A 221 3.25 16.88 -18.71
N ASP A 222 3.16 18.12 -19.22
CA ASP A 222 3.88 18.58 -20.41
C ASP A 222 5.39 18.83 -20.20
N ASP A 223 5.85 18.76 -18.94
CA ASP A 223 7.27 18.91 -18.57
C ASP A 223 8.17 17.73 -18.99
N PHE A 224 7.59 16.58 -19.39
CA PHE A 224 8.35 15.38 -19.75
C PHE A 224 8.69 15.32 -21.24
N LYS A 225 9.72 14.53 -21.60
CA LYS A 225 10.13 14.40 -23.00
C LYS A 225 9.02 13.74 -23.82
N ALA A 226 8.82 14.21 -25.05
CA ALA A 226 7.80 13.67 -25.95
C ALA A 226 7.89 12.14 -26.15
N GLY A 227 9.09 11.55 -26.10
CA GLY A 227 9.28 10.10 -26.17
C GLY A 227 8.76 9.35 -24.93
N GLU A 228 8.99 9.91 -23.73
CA GLU A 228 8.52 9.35 -22.46
C GLU A 228 7.00 9.39 -22.38
N MET A 229 6.40 10.51 -22.82
CA MET A 229 4.94 10.67 -22.87
C MET A 229 4.28 9.66 -23.80
N LYS A 230 4.82 9.43 -25.00
CA LYS A 230 4.30 8.42 -25.91
C LYS A 230 4.30 7.01 -25.31
N ILE A 231 5.37 6.66 -24.58
CA ILE A 231 5.48 5.37 -23.89
C ILE A 231 4.49 5.29 -22.73
N LEU A 232 4.30 6.37 -21.97
CA LEU A 232 3.31 6.41 -20.89
C LEU A 232 1.89 6.21 -21.41
N LEU A 233 1.52 6.91 -22.48
CA LEU A 233 0.21 6.79 -23.11
C LEU A 233 -0.05 5.36 -23.63
N SER A 234 0.98 4.68 -24.13
CA SER A 234 0.87 3.27 -24.57
C SER A 234 0.74 2.27 -23.43
N ARG A 235 0.84 2.71 -22.16
CA ARG A 235 0.71 1.86 -20.96
C ARG A 235 -0.68 1.95 -20.32
N ILE A 236 -1.60 2.71 -20.91
CA ILE A 236 -2.99 2.79 -20.46
C ILE A 236 -3.74 1.53 -20.90
N VAL A 237 -4.42 0.89 -19.95
CA VAL A 237 -5.17 -0.35 -20.15
C VAL A 237 -6.51 -0.25 -19.42
N SER A 238 -7.60 -0.60 -20.08
CA SER A 238 -8.90 -0.74 -19.40
C SER A 238 -9.04 -2.13 -18.79
N LEU A 239 -9.58 -2.17 -17.57
CA LEU A 239 -9.88 -3.43 -16.89
C LEU A 239 -11.04 -4.17 -17.58
N GLU A 240 -11.99 -3.43 -18.16
CA GLU A 240 -13.06 -3.98 -19.00
C GLU A 240 -12.50 -4.81 -20.16
N SER A 241 -11.51 -4.29 -20.91
CA SER A 241 -10.88 -5.05 -21.99
C SER A 241 -10.11 -6.25 -21.47
N LEU A 242 -9.36 -6.10 -20.36
CA LEU A 242 -8.62 -7.21 -19.77
C LEU A 242 -9.53 -8.36 -19.33
N ALA A 243 -10.66 -8.06 -18.70
CA ALA A 243 -11.60 -9.06 -18.22
C ALA A 243 -12.22 -9.93 -19.34
N HIS A 244 -12.24 -9.42 -20.58
CA HIS A 244 -12.70 -10.21 -21.72
C HIS A 244 -11.66 -11.25 -22.20
N ASP A 245 -10.39 -11.07 -21.85
CA ASP A 245 -9.26 -11.83 -22.39
C ASP A 245 -8.53 -12.70 -21.34
N LEU A 246 -8.96 -12.66 -20.07
CA LEU A 246 -8.42 -13.45 -18.95
C LEU A 246 -9.17 -14.77 -18.73
#